data_AF-A0A1B8BWL5-F1
#
_entry.id   AF-A0A1B8BWL5-F1
#
_cell.length_a   1.000
_cell.length_b   1.000
_cell.length_c   1.000
_cell.angle_alpha   90.00
_cell.angle_beta   90.00
_cell.angle_gamma   90.00
#
_symmetry.space_group_name_H-M   'P 1'
#
loop_
_entity.id
_entity.type
_entity.pdbx_description
1 polymer ?
#
loop_
_entity_poly.entity_id
_entity_poly.type
_entity_poly.pdbx_seq_one_letter_code
_entity_poly.pdbx_strand_id
1 'polypeptide(L)'
;MPGMGSKKLLRRFYEPLVLLHVLDPNGEQRIPRVWEDANTVHMQLRELRRNFLNQLAYVCDYIKGGDSVTAIALEVQPSVVTFWMASNSEVSAFTTSFLRGILETLQGLDLTQSEDSMTVTEAEISQRCIEFSIRRVKTYQNFMRKYLQQCLATLREVILIGWLESFQGFENDLPGLCHYAYQQRSCQCMRALQRHIGDNHTYIVEGESRRQAFVLTRHYIGRLGSHVRAAKVLVAAGLRMPDLFNSFAIQTRPAPKPPSLPPPTGHLTTLEGILNRMLPPVPGQAPLYQEALATLNAKFNIQTRLQDKYRDKHFRPRVHAELNLLEYFHAKRLPFVDDDRFIGCSKPACYCCYHYISHHPGGFVRPTSHSIRYMNWRPPDLINNADSKEKIQQRDVLNKVIAQIRLDTLRHIERQRGPSMWRPDSTTGITCSETYNGPVNKTDTSQFDNMDTLNHPKSGPATTHISARSSPRLSVSDKGGEELADQIICSQEEQEDSGEDSESEGGVLLT
;
A
#
# COMPACT_ATOMS: atom_id res chain seq x y z
N MET A 1 -17.49 -15.99 23.90
CA MET A 1 -16.75 -16.36 22.67
C MET A 1 -17.37 -15.62 21.49
N PRO A 2 -16.99 -14.37 21.20
CA PRO A 2 -17.65 -13.58 20.16
C PRO A 2 -16.99 -13.77 18.78
N GLY A 3 -17.80 -13.89 17.74
CA GLY A 3 -17.48 -13.45 16.37
C GLY A 3 -16.65 -14.35 15.44
N MET A 4 -15.68 -15.14 15.93
CA MET A 4 -14.83 -15.90 15.01
C MET A 4 -15.64 -16.99 14.29
N GLY A 5 -15.73 -16.91 12.96
CA GLY A 5 -16.31 -17.96 12.12
C GLY A 5 -15.77 -19.36 12.48
N SER A 6 -16.53 -20.42 12.19
CA SER A 6 -16.17 -21.82 12.52
C SER A 6 -14.66 -22.06 12.34
N LYS A 7 -13.98 -22.69 13.33
CA LYS A 7 -12.53 -22.99 13.28
C LYS A 7 -12.06 -23.53 11.93
N LYS A 8 -12.95 -24.25 11.22
CA LYS A 8 -12.75 -24.75 9.84
C LYS A 8 -12.58 -23.63 8.80
N LEU A 9 -13.38 -22.56 8.85
CA LEU A 9 -13.30 -21.42 7.93
C LEU A 9 -11.99 -20.65 8.13
N LEU A 10 -11.57 -20.41 9.38
CA LEU A 10 -10.30 -19.74 9.67
C LEU A 10 -9.11 -20.56 9.16
N ARG A 11 -9.11 -21.89 9.34
CA ARG A 11 -8.09 -22.77 8.73
C ARG A 11 -8.07 -22.64 7.21
N ARG A 12 -9.23 -22.70 6.57
CA ARG A 12 -9.37 -22.54 5.10
C ARG A 12 -8.88 -21.18 4.59
N PHE A 13 -8.85 -20.17 5.46
CA PHE A 13 -8.32 -18.85 5.16
C PHE A 13 -6.82 -18.74 5.40
N TYR A 14 -6.35 -19.04 6.61
CA TYR A 14 -4.96 -18.79 6.98
C TYR A 14 -3.97 -19.72 6.30
N GLU A 15 -4.30 -20.99 6.09
CA GLU A 15 -3.40 -21.92 5.41
C GLU A 15 -2.94 -21.44 4.03
N PRO A 16 -3.85 -21.12 3.08
CA PRO A 16 -3.43 -20.61 1.78
C PRO A 16 -2.84 -19.20 1.88
N LEU A 17 -3.28 -18.36 2.84
CA LEU A 17 -2.75 -17.00 3.00
C LEU A 17 -1.29 -17.01 3.47
N VAL A 18 -0.96 -17.79 4.50
CA VAL A 18 0.41 -17.87 5.03
C VAL A 18 1.32 -18.50 3.98
N LEU A 19 0.86 -19.52 3.26
CA LEU A 19 1.61 -20.08 2.13
C LEU A 19 1.86 -19.01 1.05
N LEU A 20 0.83 -18.27 0.66
CA LEU A 20 0.95 -17.20 -0.33
C LEU A 20 1.89 -16.08 0.13
N HIS A 21 1.88 -15.74 1.42
CA HIS A 21 2.80 -14.77 2.02
C HIS A 21 4.24 -15.26 1.98
N VAL A 22 4.50 -16.53 2.30
CA VAL A 22 5.86 -17.11 2.25
C VAL A 22 6.39 -17.14 0.82
N LEU A 23 5.51 -17.47 -0.14
CA LEU A 23 5.84 -17.51 -1.55
C LEU A 23 6.10 -16.12 -2.12
N ASP A 24 5.22 -15.15 -1.85
CA ASP A 24 5.31 -13.80 -2.40
C ASP A 24 4.59 -12.80 -1.47
N PRO A 25 5.30 -12.17 -0.52
CA PRO A 25 4.65 -11.30 0.47
C PRO A 25 4.19 -9.97 -0.14
N ASN A 26 4.78 -9.52 -1.25
CA ASN A 26 4.61 -8.17 -1.81
C ASN A 26 3.65 -8.10 -3.00
N GLY A 27 3.37 -9.23 -3.66
CA GLY A 27 2.55 -9.27 -4.86
C GLY A 27 3.23 -8.69 -6.11
N GLU A 28 2.68 -8.99 -7.28
CA GLU A 28 3.29 -8.59 -8.56
C GLU A 28 2.88 -7.17 -9.03
N GLN A 29 1.70 -6.66 -8.65
CA GLN A 29 1.17 -5.40 -9.20
C GLN A 29 0.49 -4.54 -8.13
N ARG A 30 0.84 -3.24 -8.09
CA ARG A 30 0.04 -2.22 -7.38
C ARG A 30 -1.17 -1.87 -8.22
N ILE A 31 -2.29 -1.57 -7.57
CA ILE A 31 -3.46 -0.97 -8.19
C ILE A 31 -3.36 0.53 -7.90
N PRO A 32 -2.85 1.34 -8.86
CA PRO A 32 -2.47 2.72 -8.62
C PRO A 32 -3.68 3.61 -8.36
N ARG A 33 -3.45 4.72 -7.66
CA ARG A 33 -4.43 5.81 -7.57
C ARG A 33 -4.37 6.61 -8.87
N VAL A 34 -5.43 6.61 -9.66
CA VAL A 34 -5.47 7.30 -10.96
C VAL A 34 -5.39 8.83 -10.81
N TRP A 35 -5.68 9.38 -9.62
CA TRP A 35 -5.92 10.82 -9.43
C TRP A 35 -4.98 11.52 -8.43
N GLU A 36 -3.92 10.86 -7.94
CA GLU A 36 -3.08 11.39 -6.84
C GLU A 36 -2.39 12.73 -7.17
N ASP A 37 -2.17 13.04 -8.45
CA ASP A 37 -1.50 14.26 -8.92
C ASP A 37 -2.34 15.04 -9.96
N ALA A 38 -3.63 14.69 -10.13
CA ALA A 38 -4.50 15.44 -11.04
C ALA A 38 -4.74 16.85 -10.50
N ASN A 39 -4.76 17.84 -11.39
CA ASN A 39 -4.98 19.24 -11.02
C ASN A 39 -6.29 19.36 -10.20
N THR A 40 -6.15 19.70 -8.92
CA THR A 40 -7.26 19.79 -7.97
C THR A 40 -8.29 20.83 -8.40
N VAL A 41 -7.93 21.78 -9.27
CA VAL A 41 -8.83 22.78 -9.83
C VAL A 41 -9.87 22.16 -10.78
N HIS A 42 -9.46 21.21 -11.62
CA HIS A 42 -10.33 20.59 -12.64
C HIS A 42 -10.90 19.23 -12.24
N MET A 43 -10.48 18.69 -11.09
CA MET A 43 -10.95 17.42 -10.56
C MET A 43 -12.46 17.46 -10.29
N GLN A 44 -13.18 16.39 -10.62
CA GLN A 44 -14.60 16.29 -10.28
C GLN A 44 -14.79 16.29 -8.75
N LEU A 45 -15.85 16.91 -8.23
CA LEU A 45 -16.07 17.04 -6.78
C LEU A 45 -16.06 15.68 -6.06
N ARG A 46 -16.63 14.64 -6.68
CA ARG A 46 -16.60 13.28 -6.14
C ARG A 46 -15.17 12.76 -5.97
N GLU A 47 -14.31 12.93 -6.98
CA GLU A 47 -12.91 12.50 -6.92
C GLU A 47 -12.11 13.35 -5.92
N LEU A 48 -12.36 14.66 -5.88
CA LEU A 48 -11.73 15.57 -4.92
C LEU A 48 -12.08 15.19 -3.48
N ARG A 49 -13.34 14.88 -3.19
CA ARG A 49 -13.77 14.40 -1.87
C ARG A 49 -13.11 13.09 -1.48
N ARG A 50 -12.98 12.15 -2.41
CA ARG A 50 -12.26 10.88 -2.16
C ARG A 50 -10.78 11.15 -1.87
N ASN A 51 -10.13 12.04 -2.63
CA ASN A 51 -8.75 12.43 -2.39
C ASN A 51 -8.60 13.12 -1.03
N PHE A 52 -9.48 14.08 -0.72
CA PHE A 52 -9.58 14.77 0.56
C PHE A 52 -9.65 13.79 1.74
N LEU A 53 -10.53 12.78 1.68
CA LEU A 53 -10.64 11.78 2.75
C LEU A 53 -9.37 10.94 2.91
N ASN A 54 -8.68 10.62 1.81
CA ASN A 54 -7.38 9.95 1.89
C ASN A 54 -6.30 10.85 2.49
N GLN A 55 -6.30 12.15 2.16
CA GLN A 55 -5.32 13.09 2.71
C GLN A 55 -5.58 13.36 4.20
N LEU A 56 -6.84 13.50 4.63
CA LEU A 56 -7.19 13.57 6.04
C LEU A 56 -6.72 12.32 6.79
N ALA A 57 -7.02 11.13 6.25
CA ALA A 57 -6.57 9.88 6.84
C ALA A 57 -5.04 9.79 6.89
N TYR A 58 -4.34 10.28 5.85
CA TYR A 58 -2.89 10.33 5.79
C TYR A 58 -2.28 11.24 6.86
N VAL A 59 -2.77 12.47 7.03
CA VAL A 59 -2.21 13.40 8.04
C VAL A 59 -2.52 12.96 9.47
N CYS A 60 -3.54 12.13 9.68
CA CYS A 60 -3.84 11.49 10.96
C CYS A 60 -2.97 10.25 11.26
N ASP A 61 -2.23 9.70 10.28
CA ASP A 61 -1.31 8.56 10.44
C ASP A 61 0.11 9.04 10.79
N TYR A 62 0.31 9.38 12.08
CA TYR A 62 1.42 10.20 12.57
C TYR A 62 2.69 9.45 13.00
N ILE A 63 2.66 8.12 13.14
CA ILE A 63 3.83 7.27 13.46
C ILE A 63 4.04 6.19 12.39
N LYS A 64 5.26 5.66 12.25
CA LYS A 64 5.50 4.43 11.48
C LYS A 64 4.99 3.22 12.29
N GLY A 65 4.89 2.03 11.68
CA GLY A 65 4.54 0.78 12.39
C GLY A 65 3.10 0.30 12.23
N GLY A 66 2.27 0.99 11.44
CA GLY A 66 0.94 0.49 11.05
C GLY A 66 -0.17 0.66 12.09
N ASP A 67 0.17 0.92 13.35
CA ASP A 67 -0.80 1.13 14.44
C ASP A 67 -1.63 2.40 14.27
N SER A 68 -1.03 3.50 13.81
CA SER A 68 -1.74 4.77 13.53
C SER A 68 -2.42 4.84 12.16
N VAL A 69 -2.40 3.75 11.37
CA VAL A 69 -3.08 3.73 10.07
C VAL A 69 -4.54 4.05 10.30
N THR A 70 -4.97 5.15 9.68
CA THR A 70 -6.27 5.76 9.92
C THR A 70 -7.15 5.57 8.69
N ALA A 71 -8.43 5.33 8.93
CA ALA A 71 -9.48 5.39 7.93
C ALA A 71 -10.52 6.45 8.32
N ILE A 72 -11.09 7.13 7.32
CA ILE A 72 -12.11 8.17 7.50
C ILE A 72 -13.27 7.96 6.51
N ALA A 73 -14.49 8.12 7.00
CA ALA A 73 -15.72 8.08 6.21
C ALA A 73 -16.63 9.28 6.54
N LEU A 74 -17.47 9.67 5.59
CA LEU A 74 -18.43 10.76 5.77
C LEU A 74 -19.85 10.21 5.87
N GLU A 75 -20.52 10.51 6.95
CA GLU A 75 -21.95 10.30 7.11
C GLU A 75 -22.69 11.63 6.96
N VAL A 76 -23.81 11.63 6.22
CA VAL A 76 -24.71 12.78 6.12
C VAL A 76 -25.89 12.61 7.08
N GLN A 77 -26.03 13.53 8.03
CA GLN A 77 -27.23 13.64 8.86
C GLN A 77 -27.96 14.95 8.49
N PRO A 78 -29.25 15.12 8.83
CA PRO A 78 -30.07 16.24 8.33
C PRO A 78 -29.47 17.65 8.51
N SER A 79 -28.64 17.85 9.52
CA SER A 79 -28.02 19.16 9.82
C SER A 79 -26.52 19.09 10.09
N VAL A 80 -25.87 17.93 9.95
CA VAL A 80 -24.47 17.76 10.31
C VAL A 80 -23.80 16.71 9.43
N VAL A 81 -22.57 16.99 9.01
CA VAL A 81 -21.69 15.99 8.38
C VAL A 81 -20.82 15.38 9.47
N THR A 82 -20.92 14.06 9.66
CA THR A 82 -20.11 13.35 10.65
C THR A 82 -18.89 12.71 9.98
N PHE A 83 -17.71 13.16 10.40
CA PHE A 83 -16.42 12.56 10.06
C PHE A 83 -16.17 11.39 11.00
N TRP A 84 -16.41 10.18 10.50
CA TRP A 84 -16.12 8.95 11.22
C TRP A 84 -14.66 8.57 11.04
N MET A 85 -13.94 8.37 12.13
CA MET A 85 -12.53 7.99 12.14
C MET A 85 -12.35 6.62 12.82
N ALA A 86 -11.51 5.76 12.23
CA ALA A 86 -11.01 4.55 12.87
C ALA A 86 -9.51 4.45 12.67
N SER A 87 -8.83 3.74 13.56
CA SER A 87 -7.42 3.39 13.42
C SER A 87 -7.23 1.89 13.62
N ASN A 88 -6.08 1.35 13.20
CA ASN A 88 -5.71 -0.04 13.46
C ASN A 88 -5.55 -0.31 14.96
N SER A 89 -5.23 0.72 15.73
CA SER A 89 -5.24 0.78 17.19
C SER A 89 -6.25 1.84 17.66
N GLU A 90 -6.37 2.06 18.97
CA GLU A 90 -7.32 3.06 19.49
C GLU A 90 -7.00 4.47 18.98
N VAL A 91 -8.06 5.21 18.61
CA VAL A 91 -7.93 6.60 18.19
C VAL A 91 -7.74 7.47 19.43
N SER A 92 -6.60 8.14 19.53
CA SER A 92 -6.31 9.01 20.67
C SER A 92 -7.11 10.31 20.63
N ALA A 93 -7.36 10.90 21.81
CA ALA A 93 -7.91 12.25 21.91
C ALA A 93 -7.00 13.29 21.20
N PHE A 94 -5.68 13.09 21.27
CA PHE A 94 -4.70 13.92 20.58
C PHE A 94 -4.91 13.95 19.06
N THR A 95 -5.12 12.79 18.42
CA THR A 95 -5.41 12.70 16.98
C THR A 95 -6.76 13.31 16.63
N THR A 96 -7.77 13.14 17.49
CA THR A 96 -9.11 13.72 17.29
C THR A 96 -9.08 15.26 17.37
N SER A 97 -8.35 15.83 18.33
CA SER A 97 -8.15 17.27 18.46
C SER A 97 -7.35 17.84 17.29
N PHE A 98 -6.32 17.12 16.82
CA PHE A 98 -5.58 17.50 15.61
C PHE A 98 -6.50 17.59 14.39
N LEU A 99 -7.28 16.53 14.12
CA LEU A 99 -8.23 16.51 13.00
C LEU A 99 -9.25 17.64 13.11
N ARG A 100 -9.80 17.87 14.30
CA ARG A 100 -10.71 18.99 14.57
C ARG A 100 -10.10 20.33 14.17
N GLY A 101 -8.89 20.62 14.63
CA GLY A 101 -8.24 21.88 14.28
C GLY A 101 -7.96 22.01 12.79
N ILE A 102 -7.73 20.92 12.05
CA ILE A 102 -7.62 21.00 10.58
C ILE A 102 -8.97 21.36 9.95
N LEU A 103 -10.06 20.70 10.37
CA LEU A 103 -11.40 20.99 9.86
C LEU A 103 -11.87 22.41 10.21
N GLU A 104 -11.53 22.93 11.39
CA GLU A 104 -11.82 24.32 11.80
C GLU A 104 -11.04 25.34 10.95
N THR A 105 -9.76 25.08 10.65
CA THR A 105 -9.00 25.91 9.70
C THR A 105 -9.67 25.92 8.32
N LEU A 106 -10.15 24.77 7.84
CA LEU A 106 -10.85 24.66 6.54
C LEU A 106 -12.23 25.33 6.55
N GLN A 107 -12.94 25.29 7.69
CA GLN A 107 -14.22 25.96 7.88
C GLN A 107 -14.09 27.49 7.79
N GLY A 108 -12.97 28.04 8.26
CA GLY A 108 -12.68 29.47 8.22
C GLY A 108 -12.22 30.00 6.86
N LEU A 109 -12.15 29.15 5.83
CA LEU A 109 -11.77 29.59 4.49
C LEU A 109 -12.87 30.45 3.84
N ASP A 110 -12.46 31.57 3.25
CA ASP A 110 -13.35 32.46 2.50
C ASP A 110 -13.19 32.20 1.00
N LEU A 111 -14.30 32.09 0.27
CA LEU A 111 -14.35 31.87 -1.18
C LEU A 111 -13.76 33.05 -1.97
N THR A 112 -13.59 34.22 -1.33
CA THR A 112 -13.01 35.42 -1.93
C THR A 112 -11.50 35.55 -1.69
N GLN A 113 -10.86 34.55 -1.06
CA GLN A 113 -9.42 34.58 -0.77
C GLN A 113 -8.57 34.74 -2.03
N SER A 114 -7.55 35.59 -1.93
CA SER A 114 -6.49 35.70 -2.94
C SER A 114 -5.60 34.45 -2.95
N GLU A 115 -4.89 34.23 -4.06
CA GLU A 115 -3.90 33.15 -4.17
C GLU A 115 -2.81 33.23 -3.07
N ASP A 116 -2.44 34.45 -2.65
CA ASP A 116 -1.49 34.66 -1.56
C ASP A 116 -2.04 34.16 -0.22
N SER A 117 -3.32 34.43 0.08
CA SER A 117 -3.98 33.93 1.30
C SER A 117 -4.05 32.40 1.30
N MET A 118 -4.38 31.80 0.16
CA MET A 118 -4.40 30.33 0.04
C MET A 118 -3.03 29.72 0.33
N THR A 119 -1.96 30.33 -0.20
CA THR A 119 -0.58 29.87 0.02
C THR A 119 -0.20 29.94 1.50
N VAL A 120 -0.64 30.97 2.22
CA VAL A 120 -0.44 31.10 3.66
C VAL A 120 -1.16 29.99 4.42
N THR A 121 -2.43 29.72 4.11
CA THR A 121 -3.18 28.64 4.79
C THR A 121 -2.62 27.26 4.45
N GLU A 122 -2.17 27.03 3.21
CA GLU A 122 -1.48 25.80 2.83
C GLU A 122 -0.20 25.59 3.65
N ALA A 123 0.58 26.65 3.88
CA ALA A 123 1.80 26.61 4.69
C ALA A 123 1.48 26.38 6.20
N GLU A 124 0.43 27.01 6.71
CA GLU A 124 -0.02 26.78 8.10
C GLU A 124 -0.44 25.32 8.31
N ILE A 125 -1.30 24.79 7.43
CA ILE A 125 -1.75 23.40 7.50
C ILE A 125 -0.57 22.44 7.31
N SER A 126 0.34 22.70 6.36
CA SER A 126 1.49 21.84 6.14
C SER A 126 2.40 21.79 7.38
N GLN A 127 2.65 22.93 8.02
CA GLN A 127 3.44 23.03 9.24
C GLN A 127 2.80 22.21 10.36
N ARG A 128 1.51 22.41 10.63
CA ARG A 128 0.77 21.65 11.65
C ARG A 128 0.81 20.14 11.38
N CYS A 129 0.65 19.72 10.13
CA CYS A 129 0.72 18.32 9.73
C CYS A 129 2.12 17.71 9.95
N ILE A 130 3.18 18.46 9.65
CA ILE A 130 4.58 18.03 9.83
C ILE A 130 4.92 17.90 11.32
N GLU A 131 4.54 18.89 12.13
CA GLU A 131 4.76 18.87 13.58
C GLU A 131 4.01 17.72 14.26
N PHE A 132 2.75 17.51 13.89
CA PHE A 132 1.96 16.38 14.39
C PHE A 132 2.61 15.02 14.05
N SER A 133 3.21 14.91 12.86
CA SER A 133 3.85 13.69 12.37
C SER A 133 5.37 13.66 12.55
N ILE A 134 5.92 14.46 13.47
CA ILE A 134 7.37 14.71 13.52
C ILE A 134 8.21 13.43 13.69
N ARG A 135 7.71 12.46 14.47
CA ARG A 135 8.37 11.15 14.67
C ARG A 135 8.50 10.41 13.33
N ARG A 136 7.41 10.35 12.57
CA ARG A 136 7.37 9.72 11.25
C ARG A 136 8.23 10.45 10.22
N VAL A 137 8.24 11.79 10.25
CA VAL A 137 9.10 12.60 9.37
C VAL A 137 10.58 12.35 9.66
N LYS A 138 10.98 12.29 10.94
CA LYS A 138 12.35 11.90 11.35
C LYS A 138 12.73 10.51 10.83
N THR A 139 11.83 9.54 10.96
CA THR A 139 12.05 8.19 10.40
C THR A 139 12.27 8.24 8.88
N TYR A 140 11.47 9.01 8.14
CA TYR A 140 11.66 9.18 6.70
C TYR A 140 12.98 9.86 6.34
N GLN A 141 13.39 10.89 7.09
CA GLN A 141 14.70 11.54 6.92
C GLN A 141 15.85 10.54 7.12
N ASN A 142 15.79 9.72 8.18
CA ASN A 142 16.82 8.73 8.48
C ASN A 142 16.95 7.68 7.38
N PHE A 143 15.82 7.13 6.91
CA PHE A 143 15.86 6.18 5.80
C PHE A 143 16.31 6.83 4.49
N MET A 144 15.84 8.04 4.19
CA MET A 144 16.31 8.79 3.02
C MET A 144 17.83 8.92 3.06
N ARG A 145 18.42 9.39 4.17
CA ARG A 145 19.89 9.52 4.32
C ARG A 145 20.61 8.19 4.06
N LYS A 146 20.15 7.10 4.67
CA LYS A 146 20.73 5.76 4.49
C LYS A 146 20.84 5.38 3.02
N TYR A 147 19.73 5.43 2.28
CA TYR A 147 19.70 5.00 0.87
C TYR A 147 20.33 6.03 -0.06
N LEU A 148 20.28 7.31 0.30
CA LEU A 148 20.94 8.37 -0.45
C LEU A 148 22.46 8.20 -0.44
N GLN A 149 23.06 7.86 0.70
CA GLN A 149 24.50 7.57 0.78
C GLN A 149 24.91 6.39 -0.12
N GLN A 150 24.07 5.35 -0.17
CA GLN A 150 24.29 4.21 -1.07
C GLN A 150 24.21 4.63 -2.55
N CYS A 151 23.30 5.55 -2.90
CA CYS A 151 23.23 6.13 -4.24
C CYS A 151 24.52 6.90 -4.57
N LEU A 152 24.94 7.80 -3.68
CA LEU A 152 26.13 8.65 -3.85
C LEU A 152 27.40 7.82 -4.07
N ALA A 153 27.56 6.71 -3.35
CA ALA A 153 28.71 5.81 -3.51
C ALA A 153 28.83 5.17 -4.90
N THR A 154 27.75 5.15 -5.71
CA THR A 154 27.71 4.49 -7.02
C THR A 154 27.49 5.44 -8.19
N LEU A 155 27.12 6.70 -7.93
CA LEU A 155 26.82 7.69 -8.95
C LEU A 155 28.09 8.33 -9.51
N ARG A 156 28.01 8.72 -10.80
CA ARG A 156 29.07 9.48 -11.49
C ARG A 156 28.56 10.82 -12.06
N GLU A 157 27.25 11.03 -12.06
CA GLU A 157 26.63 12.24 -12.61
C GLU A 157 26.73 13.39 -11.61
N VAL A 158 27.65 14.34 -11.85
CA VAL A 158 27.95 15.47 -10.95
C VAL A 158 26.71 16.27 -10.58
N ILE A 159 25.82 16.54 -11.54
CA ILE A 159 24.57 17.29 -11.30
C ILE A 159 23.64 16.52 -10.34
N LEU A 160 23.51 15.21 -10.54
CA LEU A 160 22.64 14.38 -9.70
C LEU A 160 23.24 14.20 -8.31
N ILE A 161 24.56 14.09 -8.20
CA ILE A 161 25.29 14.05 -6.93
C ILE A 161 25.03 15.33 -6.14
N GLY A 162 25.29 16.51 -6.72
CA GLY A 162 25.06 17.78 -6.04
C GLY A 162 23.59 18.01 -5.64
N TRP A 163 22.65 17.51 -6.44
CA TRP A 163 21.23 17.53 -6.09
C TRP A 163 20.87 16.57 -4.95
N LEU A 164 21.50 15.40 -4.84
CA LEU A 164 21.27 14.52 -3.69
C LEU A 164 21.92 15.09 -2.43
N GLU A 165 23.12 15.66 -2.54
CA GLU A 165 23.82 16.30 -1.43
C GLU A 165 23.04 17.47 -0.82
N SER A 166 22.27 18.22 -1.62
CA SER A 166 21.46 19.34 -1.11
C SER A 166 20.42 18.92 -0.06
N PHE A 167 19.95 17.67 -0.07
CA PHE A 167 19.02 17.15 0.95
C PHE A 167 19.67 16.98 2.32
N GLN A 168 21.01 16.96 2.40
CA GLN A 168 21.75 16.81 3.66
C GLN A 168 21.78 18.11 4.47
N GLY A 169 21.54 19.28 3.84
CA GLY A 169 21.59 20.59 4.49
C GLY A 169 20.49 20.87 5.52
N PHE A 170 19.55 19.94 5.74
CA PHE A 170 18.37 20.13 6.58
C PHE A 170 18.43 19.34 7.89
N GLU A 171 19.60 19.22 8.53
CA GLU A 171 19.76 18.35 9.70
C GLU A 171 18.79 18.66 10.84
N ASN A 172 18.59 19.95 11.11
CA ASN A 172 17.73 20.45 12.19
C ASN A 172 16.46 21.17 11.70
N ASP A 173 16.19 21.14 10.40
CA ASP A 173 15.03 21.81 9.78
C ASP A 173 14.16 20.81 9.00
N LEU A 174 13.39 20.03 9.75
CA LEU A 174 12.47 19.05 9.17
C LEU A 174 11.34 19.70 8.35
N PRO A 175 10.72 20.81 8.78
CA PRO A 175 9.76 21.52 7.93
C PRO A 175 10.37 21.99 6.62
N GLY A 176 11.56 22.58 6.63
CA GLY A 176 12.27 22.99 5.42
C GLY A 176 12.61 21.80 4.52
N LEU A 177 13.04 20.67 5.08
CA LEU A 177 13.27 19.44 4.32
C LEU A 177 12.01 18.96 3.60
N CYS A 178 10.86 18.96 4.29
CA CYS A 178 9.58 18.54 3.70
C CYS A 178 9.16 19.47 2.53
N HIS A 179 9.30 20.79 2.71
CA HIS A 179 9.02 21.77 1.65
C HIS A 179 9.98 21.63 0.46
N TYR A 180 11.27 21.46 0.74
CA TYR A 180 12.29 21.24 -0.28
C TYR A 180 11.99 19.95 -1.06
N ALA A 181 11.73 18.84 -0.37
CA ALA A 181 11.38 17.57 -0.99
C ALA A 181 10.12 17.67 -1.86
N TYR A 182 9.10 18.41 -1.41
CA TYR A 182 7.91 18.68 -2.20
C TYR A 182 8.24 19.45 -3.49
N GLN A 183 9.07 20.50 -3.43
CA GLN A 183 9.48 21.28 -4.60
C GLN A 183 10.31 20.45 -5.59
N GLN A 184 11.22 19.61 -5.08
CA GLN A 184 12.12 18.80 -5.90
C GLN A 184 11.43 17.59 -6.56
N ARG A 185 10.20 17.24 -6.16
CA ARG A 185 9.52 16.02 -6.63
C ARG A 185 9.29 15.96 -8.15
N SER A 186 9.23 17.10 -8.83
CA SER A 186 8.97 17.20 -10.27
C SER A 186 10.17 17.77 -11.05
N CYS A 187 11.34 17.90 -10.42
CA CYS A 187 12.52 18.49 -11.06
C CYS A 187 13.19 17.52 -12.05
N GLN A 188 14.11 18.05 -12.85
CA GLN A 188 14.87 17.24 -13.82
C GLN A 188 15.73 16.16 -13.15
N CYS A 189 16.29 16.44 -11.98
CA CYS A 189 17.09 15.48 -11.23
C CYS A 189 16.25 14.30 -10.71
N MET A 190 15.00 14.53 -10.31
CA MET A 190 14.09 13.43 -9.95
C MET A 190 13.79 12.53 -11.16
N ARG A 191 13.64 13.10 -12.36
CA ARG A 191 13.52 12.33 -13.60
C ARG A 191 14.82 11.59 -13.94
N ALA A 192 15.98 12.19 -13.69
CA ALA A 192 17.27 11.51 -13.86
C ALA A 192 17.43 10.33 -12.89
N LEU A 193 17.04 10.51 -11.63
CA LEU A 193 16.99 9.43 -10.63
C LEU A 193 16.12 8.26 -11.10
N GLN A 194 14.97 8.54 -11.73
CA GLN A 194 14.10 7.50 -12.30
C GLN A 194 14.78 6.67 -13.40
N ARG A 195 15.70 7.24 -14.19
CA ARG A 195 16.42 6.49 -15.23
C ARG A 195 17.36 5.43 -14.64
N HIS A 196 17.95 5.68 -13.46
CA HIS A 196 18.73 4.69 -12.73
C HIS A 196 17.88 3.54 -12.16
N ILE A 197 16.58 3.75 -12.03
CA ILE A 197 15.62 2.71 -11.61
C ILE A 197 15.19 1.84 -12.80
N GLY A 198 15.06 2.44 -13.99
CA GLY A 198 14.57 1.77 -15.21
C GLY A 198 13.07 1.48 -15.21
N ASP A 199 12.55 1.01 -16.35
CA ASP A 199 11.10 0.79 -16.58
C ASP A 199 10.61 -0.61 -16.19
N ASN A 200 11.51 -1.60 -16.09
CA ASN A 200 11.13 -3.01 -15.92
C ASN A 200 11.27 -3.53 -14.50
N HIS A 201 10.19 -4.08 -13.94
CA HIS A 201 10.17 -4.94 -12.74
C HIS A 201 10.80 -6.34 -13.00
N THR A 202 11.89 -6.40 -13.76
CA THR A 202 12.54 -7.69 -14.07
C THR A 202 13.51 -8.06 -12.96
N TYR A 203 13.16 -9.16 -12.29
CA TYR A 203 13.95 -10.19 -11.59
C TYR A 203 15.37 -9.82 -11.13
N ILE A 204 15.76 -10.24 -9.93
CA ILE A 204 16.64 -11.40 -9.76
C ILE A 204 18.03 -11.31 -10.44
N VAL A 205 18.67 -10.14 -10.62
CA VAL A 205 19.96 -10.01 -11.36
C VAL A 205 20.99 -9.18 -10.57
N GLU A 206 22.28 -9.54 -10.70
CA GLU A 206 23.44 -8.81 -10.15
C GLU A 206 23.29 -7.28 -10.31
N GLY A 207 23.38 -6.54 -9.19
CA GLY A 207 23.19 -5.09 -9.13
C GLY A 207 21.91 -4.62 -8.41
N GLU A 208 21.15 -5.53 -7.80
CA GLU A 208 19.89 -5.25 -7.11
C GLU A 208 19.97 -4.28 -5.93
N SER A 209 21.00 -4.40 -5.08
CA SER A 209 21.20 -3.52 -3.93
C SER A 209 21.32 -2.05 -4.37
N ARG A 210 22.03 -1.81 -5.48
CA ARG A 210 22.16 -0.48 -6.10
C ARG A 210 20.83 0.05 -6.59
N ARG A 211 20.06 -0.76 -7.32
CA ARG A 211 18.73 -0.36 -7.82
C ARG A 211 17.78 -0.03 -6.66
N GLN A 212 17.78 -0.85 -5.62
CA GLN A 212 16.94 -0.68 -4.44
C GLN A 212 17.23 0.65 -3.74
N ALA A 213 18.51 1.04 -3.63
CA ALA A 213 18.89 2.34 -3.08
C ALA A 213 18.23 3.51 -3.84
N PHE A 214 18.25 3.49 -5.18
CA PHE A 214 17.58 4.53 -5.98
C PHE A 214 16.06 4.54 -5.79
N VAL A 215 15.43 3.36 -5.78
CA VAL A 215 13.99 3.21 -5.52
C VAL A 215 13.61 3.81 -4.18
N LEU A 216 14.39 3.52 -3.13
CA LEU A 216 14.10 3.96 -1.77
C LEU A 216 14.44 5.42 -1.54
N THR A 217 15.53 5.95 -2.10
CA THR A 217 15.83 7.38 -2.11
C THR A 217 14.69 8.16 -2.75
N ARG A 218 14.26 7.76 -3.96
CA ARG A 218 13.09 8.35 -4.63
C ARG A 218 11.86 8.26 -3.74
N HIS A 219 11.61 7.08 -3.14
CA HIS A 219 10.46 6.87 -2.29
C HIS A 219 10.42 7.85 -1.11
N TYR A 220 11.49 7.92 -0.32
CA TYR A 220 11.50 8.73 0.90
C TYR A 220 11.51 10.24 0.61
N ILE A 221 12.12 10.71 -0.49
CA ILE A 221 11.96 12.10 -0.93
C ILE A 221 10.47 12.41 -1.16
N GLY A 222 9.76 11.52 -1.86
CA GLY A 222 8.33 11.68 -2.09
C GLY A 222 7.49 11.65 -0.80
N ARG A 223 7.86 10.80 0.15
CA ARG A 223 7.22 10.73 1.48
C ARG A 223 7.43 12.00 2.29
N LEU A 224 8.63 12.58 2.28
CA LEU A 224 8.93 13.85 2.95
C LEU A 224 8.09 15.01 2.38
N GLY A 225 7.85 15.03 1.06
CA GLY A 225 6.97 16.02 0.43
C GLY A 225 5.46 15.80 0.61
N SER A 226 5.04 14.67 1.21
CA SER A 226 3.63 14.27 1.19
C SER A 226 2.72 15.11 2.09
N HIS A 227 3.21 15.63 3.22
CA HIS A 227 2.41 16.51 4.10
C HIS A 227 2.12 17.87 3.46
N VAL A 228 3.08 18.43 2.74
CA VAL A 228 2.88 19.66 1.95
C VAL A 228 1.86 19.44 0.84
N ARG A 229 1.94 18.30 0.14
CA ARG A 229 0.93 17.92 -0.86
C ARG A 229 -0.46 17.75 -0.24
N ALA A 230 -0.56 17.10 0.90
CA ALA A 230 -1.82 16.89 1.61
C ALA A 230 -2.48 18.23 1.93
N ALA A 231 -1.73 19.18 2.50
CA ALA A 231 -2.23 20.53 2.81
C ALA A 231 -2.90 21.22 1.60
N LYS A 232 -2.25 21.17 0.43
CA LYS A 232 -2.80 21.74 -0.81
C LYS A 232 -4.13 21.09 -1.23
N VAL A 233 -4.24 19.77 -1.13
CA VAL A 233 -5.50 19.05 -1.42
C VAL A 233 -6.58 19.40 -0.39
N LEU A 234 -6.21 19.52 0.88
CA LEU A 234 -7.14 19.88 1.96
C LEU A 234 -7.71 21.30 1.76
N VAL A 235 -6.87 22.29 1.45
CA VAL A 235 -7.29 23.67 1.17
C VAL A 235 -8.17 23.72 -0.09
N ALA A 236 -7.76 23.06 -1.18
CA ALA A 236 -8.56 23.00 -2.40
C ALA A 236 -9.94 22.36 -2.16
N ALA A 237 -10.02 21.32 -1.31
CA ALA A 237 -11.28 20.71 -0.91
C ALA A 237 -12.13 21.62 -0.03
N GLY A 238 -11.51 22.35 0.91
CA GLY A 238 -12.17 23.34 1.77
C GLY A 238 -12.90 24.41 0.95
N LEU A 239 -12.22 24.97 -0.05
CA LEU A 239 -12.79 26.00 -0.94
C LEU A 239 -13.89 25.46 -1.87
N ARG A 240 -13.74 24.23 -2.37
CA ARG A 240 -14.65 23.68 -3.40
C ARG A 240 -15.83 22.91 -2.82
N MET A 241 -15.79 22.55 -1.54
CA MET A 241 -16.84 21.79 -0.85
C MET A 241 -17.12 22.39 0.54
N PRO A 242 -17.41 23.71 0.66
CA PRO A 242 -17.61 24.38 1.94
C PRO A 242 -18.75 23.75 2.77
N ASP A 243 -19.74 23.17 2.11
CA ASP A 243 -20.89 22.52 2.75
C ASP A 243 -20.53 21.37 3.68
N LEU A 244 -19.36 20.73 3.48
CA LEU A 244 -18.86 19.70 4.40
C LEU A 244 -18.48 20.25 5.78
N PHE A 245 -18.30 21.57 5.89
CA PHE A 245 -17.76 22.24 7.08
C PHE A 245 -18.76 23.18 7.75
N ASN A 246 -19.92 23.47 7.13
CA ASN A 246 -20.95 24.35 7.71
C ASN A 246 -21.37 23.91 9.13
N SER A 247 -21.61 22.61 9.30
CA SER A 247 -21.79 21.97 10.59
C SER A 247 -21.22 20.57 10.52
N PHE A 248 -20.18 20.30 11.32
CA PHE A 248 -19.53 19.00 11.32
C PHE A 248 -19.35 18.43 12.73
N ALA A 249 -19.33 17.11 12.80
CA ALA A 249 -18.97 16.35 14.00
C ALA A 249 -17.82 15.39 13.67
N ILE A 250 -17.05 15.03 14.69
CA ILE A 250 -16.04 13.96 14.58
C ILE A 250 -16.48 12.85 15.53
N GLN A 251 -16.60 11.64 15.02
CA GLN A 251 -16.88 10.45 15.82
C GLN A 251 -15.81 9.39 15.57
N THR A 252 -15.43 8.67 16.62
CA THR A 252 -14.42 7.62 16.54
C THR A 252 -15.07 6.25 16.66
N ARG A 253 -14.56 5.29 15.89
CA ARG A 253 -14.87 3.88 16.05
C ARG A 253 -13.70 3.21 16.79
N PRO A 254 -13.94 2.60 17.97
CA PRO A 254 -12.89 1.91 18.71
C PRO A 254 -12.31 0.76 17.89
N ALA A 255 -11.03 0.48 18.13
CA ALA A 255 -10.33 -0.57 17.43
C ALA A 255 -10.88 -1.94 17.89
N PRO A 256 -11.05 -2.90 16.98
CA PRO A 256 -11.44 -4.24 17.37
C PRO A 256 -10.35 -4.86 18.24
N LYS A 257 -10.74 -5.49 19.35
CA LYS A 257 -9.76 -6.09 20.27
C LYS A 257 -8.90 -7.12 19.52
N PRO A 258 -7.58 -7.14 19.74
CA PRO A 258 -6.72 -8.18 19.17
C PRO A 258 -7.15 -9.54 19.74
N PRO A 259 -7.25 -10.60 18.90
CA PRO A 259 -7.55 -11.93 19.38
C PRO A 259 -6.42 -12.43 20.29
N SER A 260 -6.77 -13.28 21.25
CA SER A 260 -5.82 -13.76 22.27
C SER A 260 -4.84 -14.82 21.79
N LEU A 261 -4.95 -15.34 20.56
CA LEU A 261 -4.18 -16.51 20.11
C LEU A 261 -3.94 -16.49 18.59
N PRO A 262 -2.85 -17.12 18.11
CA PRO A 262 -2.62 -17.31 16.68
C PRO A 262 -3.75 -18.13 16.04
N PRO A 263 -3.90 -18.07 14.70
CA PRO A 263 -4.88 -18.87 14.00
C PRO A 263 -4.79 -20.37 14.32
N PRO A 264 -5.91 -21.11 14.34
CA PRO A 264 -5.92 -22.51 14.75
C PRO A 264 -5.11 -23.40 13.79
N THR A 265 -3.94 -23.89 14.22
CA THR A 265 -3.14 -24.88 13.50
C THR A 265 -3.59 -26.31 13.80
N GLY A 266 -3.10 -27.29 13.02
CA GLY A 266 -3.25 -28.72 13.30
C GLY A 266 -2.13 -29.53 12.63
N HIS A 267 -2.02 -30.82 12.95
CA HIS A 267 -0.98 -31.70 12.39
C HIS A 267 -1.00 -31.80 10.85
N LEU A 268 -2.10 -31.41 10.21
CA LEU A 268 -2.28 -31.40 8.75
C LEU A 268 -1.88 -30.08 8.07
N THR A 269 -1.37 -29.10 8.81
CA THR A 269 -0.86 -27.83 8.26
C THR A 269 0.55 -28.03 7.68
N THR A 270 0.65 -28.90 6.68
CA THR A 270 1.85 -29.21 5.89
C THR A 270 1.69 -28.66 4.47
N LEU A 271 2.78 -28.44 3.72
CA LEU A 271 2.69 -27.97 2.33
C LEU A 271 1.78 -28.86 1.47
N GLU A 272 1.97 -30.18 1.53
CA GLU A 272 1.15 -31.14 0.80
C GLU A 272 -0.32 -31.08 1.25
N GLY A 273 -0.57 -31.03 2.56
CA GLY A 273 -1.91 -30.94 3.10
C GLY A 273 -2.64 -29.67 2.66
N ILE A 274 -1.96 -28.53 2.69
CA ILE A 274 -2.50 -27.24 2.24
C ILE A 274 -2.79 -27.31 0.74
N LEU A 275 -1.83 -27.77 -0.08
CA LEU A 275 -2.00 -27.89 -1.52
C LEU A 275 -3.20 -28.76 -1.89
N ASN A 276 -3.31 -29.96 -1.31
CA ASN A 276 -4.42 -30.89 -1.55
C ASN A 276 -5.79 -30.28 -1.18
N ARG A 277 -5.85 -29.38 -0.18
CA ARG A 277 -7.08 -28.66 0.19
C ARG A 277 -7.39 -27.45 -0.68
N MET A 278 -6.40 -26.92 -1.42
CA MET A 278 -6.59 -25.83 -2.37
C MET A 278 -7.04 -26.33 -3.73
N LEU A 279 -6.51 -27.47 -4.17
CA LEU A 279 -6.79 -28.04 -5.48
C LEU A 279 -8.25 -28.51 -5.60
N PRO A 280 -8.89 -28.29 -6.75
CA PRO A 280 -10.15 -28.93 -7.05
C PRO A 280 -9.92 -30.45 -7.22
N PRO A 281 -10.95 -31.29 -7.04
CA PRO A 281 -10.86 -32.74 -7.22
C PRO A 281 -10.86 -33.12 -8.71
N VAL A 282 -9.94 -32.55 -9.48
CA VAL A 282 -9.76 -32.81 -10.91
C VAL A 282 -8.61 -33.82 -11.09
N PRO A 283 -8.84 -34.98 -11.73
CA PRO A 283 -7.79 -35.96 -11.97
C PRO A 283 -6.62 -35.36 -12.75
N GLY A 284 -5.39 -35.67 -12.32
CA GLY A 284 -4.16 -35.37 -13.07
C GLY A 284 -3.50 -33.99 -12.84
N GLN A 285 -4.17 -33.02 -12.20
CA GLN A 285 -3.54 -31.72 -11.90
C GLN A 285 -2.64 -31.74 -10.65
N ALA A 286 -2.99 -32.56 -9.65
CA ALA A 286 -2.29 -32.58 -8.38
C ALA A 286 -0.78 -32.88 -8.48
N PRO A 287 -0.32 -33.86 -9.30
CA PRO A 287 1.11 -34.16 -9.43
C PRO A 287 1.94 -32.98 -9.93
N LEU A 288 1.44 -32.19 -10.89
CA LEU A 288 2.15 -31.04 -11.45
C LEU A 288 2.41 -29.95 -10.40
N TYR A 289 1.38 -29.62 -9.60
CA TYR A 289 1.54 -28.64 -8.52
C TYR A 289 2.42 -29.17 -7.38
N GLN A 290 2.36 -30.48 -7.09
CA GLN A 290 3.20 -31.11 -6.08
C GLN A 290 4.68 -31.05 -6.48
N GLU A 291 5.00 -31.38 -7.74
CA GLU A 291 6.36 -31.29 -8.28
C GLU A 291 6.87 -29.84 -8.28
N ALA A 292 6.06 -28.89 -8.77
CA ALA A 292 6.42 -27.48 -8.76
C ALA A 292 6.67 -26.92 -7.35
N LEU A 293 5.82 -27.30 -6.38
CA LEU A 293 5.97 -26.90 -4.99
C LEU A 293 7.19 -27.58 -4.33
N ALA A 294 7.51 -28.83 -4.71
CA ALA A 294 8.71 -29.51 -4.24
C ALA A 294 9.98 -28.81 -4.72
N THR A 295 10.03 -28.40 -5.99
CA THR A 295 11.13 -27.60 -6.56
C THR A 295 11.30 -26.27 -5.82
N LEU A 296 10.21 -25.53 -5.58
CA LEU A 296 10.24 -24.28 -4.80
C LEU A 296 10.69 -24.53 -3.36
N ASN A 297 10.22 -25.60 -2.74
CA ASN A 297 10.59 -25.95 -1.36
C ASN A 297 12.09 -26.28 -1.26
N ALA A 298 12.64 -27.06 -2.20
CA ALA A 298 14.06 -27.39 -2.24
C ALA A 298 14.94 -26.13 -2.40
N LYS A 299 14.47 -25.15 -3.18
CA LYS A 299 15.22 -23.92 -3.44
C LYS A 299 15.11 -22.87 -2.33
N PHE A 300 13.95 -22.74 -1.71
CA PHE A 300 13.62 -21.61 -0.83
C PHE A 300 13.17 -22.00 0.58
N ASN A 301 13.28 -23.28 0.95
CA ASN A 301 12.90 -23.82 2.26
C ASN A 301 11.48 -23.43 2.70
N ILE A 302 10.53 -23.50 1.77
CA ILE A 302 9.15 -23.00 1.94
C ILE A 302 8.45 -23.67 3.13
N GLN A 303 8.61 -24.98 3.35
CA GLN A 303 8.01 -25.72 4.46
C GLN A 303 8.51 -25.18 5.81
N THR A 304 9.82 -24.96 5.96
CA THR A 304 10.41 -24.42 7.18
C THR A 304 9.89 -23.01 7.44
N ARG A 305 9.96 -22.13 6.43
CA ARG A 305 9.46 -20.75 6.52
C ARG A 305 7.97 -20.69 6.87
N LEU A 306 7.15 -21.59 6.32
CA LEU A 306 5.74 -21.73 6.65
C LEU A 306 5.54 -22.08 8.14
N GLN A 307 6.27 -23.09 8.65
CA GLN A 307 6.18 -23.48 10.06
C GLN A 307 6.66 -22.37 11.00
N ASP A 308 7.72 -21.67 10.62
CA ASP A 308 8.26 -20.57 11.42
C ASP A 308 7.24 -19.44 11.56
N LYS A 309 6.50 -19.11 10.49
CA LYS A 309 5.40 -18.14 10.57
C LYS A 309 4.30 -18.56 11.53
N TYR A 310 3.98 -19.84 11.64
CA TYR A 310 2.98 -20.32 12.61
C TYR A 310 3.51 -20.41 14.05
N ARG A 311 4.83 -20.50 14.24
CA ARG A 311 5.49 -20.48 15.55
C ARG A 311 5.78 -19.07 16.04
N ASP A 312 5.71 -18.09 15.15
CA ASP A 312 5.98 -16.69 15.45
C ASP A 312 5.01 -16.14 16.50
N LYS A 313 5.56 -15.71 17.63
CA LYS A 313 4.83 -15.06 18.73
C LYS A 313 4.25 -13.69 18.33
N HIS A 314 4.73 -13.11 17.25
CA HIS A 314 4.26 -11.85 16.66
C HIS A 314 3.16 -12.07 15.60
N PHE A 315 2.72 -13.31 15.36
CA PHE A 315 1.51 -13.57 14.58
C PHE A 315 0.28 -13.08 15.37
N ARG A 316 -0.03 -11.80 15.19
CA ARG A 316 -1.11 -11.07 15.87
C ARG A 316 -2.10 -10.53 14.84
N PRO A 317 -3.10 -11.34 14.43
CA PRO A 317 -4.08 -10.90 13.46
C PRO A 317 -4.90 -9.71 13.94
N ARG A 318 -5.10 -8.71 13.08
CA ARG A 318 -5.90 -7.51 13.36
C ARG A 318 -6.83 -7.14 12.21
N VAL A 319 -7.88 -6.42 12.54
CA VAL A 319 -8.77 -5.82 11.56
C VAL A 319 -8.13 -4.50 11.14
N HIS A 320 -8.06 -4.25 9.83
CA HIS A 320 -7.58 -2.97 9.34
C HIS A 320 -8.66 -1.89 9.47
N ALA A 321 -8.24 -0.65 9.71
CA ALA A 321 -9.11 0.49 9.99
C ALA A 321 -10.24 0.66 8.95
N GLU A 322 -9.95 0.51 7.66
CA GLU A 322 -10.94 0.68 6.60
C GLU A 322 -12.09 -0.35 6.67
N LEU A 323 -11.81 -1.57 7.14
CA LEU A 323 -12.82 -2.61 7.30
C LEU A 323 -13.68 -2.40 8.55
N ASN A 324 -13.11 -1.80 9.60
CA ASN A 324 -13.86 -1.45 10.81
C ASN A 324 -14.97 -0.43 10.51
N LEU A 325 -14.65 0.62 9.74
CA LEU A 325 -15.67 1.59 9.31
C LEU A 325 -16.63 0.98 8.29
N LEU A 326 -16.15 0.22 7.31
CA LEU A 326 -16.99 -0.39 6.28
C LEU A 326 -18.12 -1.24 6.89
N GLU A 327 -17.79 -2.18 7.78
CA GLU A 327 -18.81 -3.05 8.39
C GLU A 327 -19.77 -2.27 9.27
N TYR A 328 -19.26 -1.26 10.00
CA TYR A 328 -20.10 -0.42 10.83
C TYR A 328 -21.13 0.36 10.00
N PHE A 329 -20.70 1.05 8.94
CA PHE A 329 -21.58 1.79 8.03
C PHE A 329 -22.60 0.86 7.37
N HIS A 330 -22.18 -0.32 6.94
CA HIS A 330 -23.08 -1.29 6.34
C HIS A 330 -24.12 -1.82 7.32
N ALA A 331 -23.69 -2.28 8.49
CA ALA A 331 -24.58 -2.88 9.49
C ALA A 331 -25.57 -1.87 10.07
N LYS A 332 -25.13 -0.61 10.26
CA LYS A 332 -25.99 0.47 10.77
C LYS A 332 -26.75 1.22 9.68
N ARG A 333 -26.49 0.91 8.40
CA ARG A 333 -27.09 1.59 7.23
C ARG A 333 -26.89 3.10 7.28
N LEU A 334 -25.69 3.53 7.65
CA LEU A 334 -25.37 4.96 7.73
C LEU A 334 -25.36 5.56 6.31
N PRO A 335 -26.03 6.70 6.10
CA PRO A 335 -26.06 7.36 4.80
C PRO A 335 -24.73 8.04 4.51
N PHE A 336 -24.12 7.74 3.36
CA PHE A 336 -22.93 8.43 2.88
C PHE A 336 -23.30 9.77 2.27
N VAL A 337 -22.45 10.79 2.45
CA VAL A 337 -22.57 12.05 1.70
C VAL A 337 -22.59 11.72 0.19
N ASP A 338 -23.55 12.29 -0.55
CA ASP A 338 -23.81 12.05 -1.98
C ASP A 338 -23.88 10.57 -2.42
N ASP A 339 -24.31 9.67 -1.51
CA ASP A 339 -24.35 8.21 -1.71
C ASP A 339 -23.01 7.60 -2.19
N ASP A 340 -21.89 8.25 -1.87
CA ASP A 340 -20.55 7.78 -2.24
C ASP A 340 -19.96 6.94 -1.12
N ARG A 341 -20.12 5.62 -1.26
CA ARG A 341 -19.69 4.58 -0.31
C ARG A 341 -18.17 4.40 -0.29
N PHE A 342 -17.45 5.49 -0.12
CA PHE A 342 -16.00 5.56 -0.11
C PHE A 342 -15.49 5.65 1.32
N ILE A 343 -14.46 4.86 1.63
CA ILE A 343 -13.69 4.93 2.87
C ILE A 343 -12.30 5.42 2.51
N GLY A 344 -11.93 6.62 2.97
CA GLY A 344 -10.57 7.13 2.83
C GLY A 344 -9.63 6.41 3.78
N CYS A 345 -8.41 6.11 3.34
CA CYS A 345 -7.41 5.45 4.18
C CYS A 345 -6.01 6.04 3.93
N SER A 346 -5.20 6.11 5.00
CA SER A 346 -3.85 6.69 4.99
C SER A 346 -2.89 5.98 4.04
N LYS A 347 -3.19 4.71 3.74
CA LYS A 347 -2.46 3.86 2.79
C LYS A 347 -3.45 3.20 1.82
N PRO A 348 -3.01 2.80 0.61
CA PRO A 348 -3.81 1.92 -0.24
C PRO A 348 -4.20 0.65 0.52
N ALA A 349 -5.28 -0.02 0.11
CA ALA A 349 -5.71 -1.26 0.76
C ALA A 349 -4.66 -2.37 0.60
N CYS A 350 -4.51 -3.21 1.62
CA CYS A 350 -3.74 -4.44 1.48
C CYS A 350 -4.48 -5.46 0.59
N TYR A 351 -3.81 -6.55 0.22
CA TYR A 351 -4.40 -7.59 -0.62
C TYR A 351 -5.74 -8.10 -0.08
N CYS A 352 -5.80 -8.45 1.21
CA CYS A 352 -7.01 -8.97 1.84
C CYS A 352 -8.11 -7.92 1.92
N CYS A 353 -7.79 -6.67 2.30
CA CYS A 353 -8.76 -5.57 2.34
C CYS A 353 -9.33 -5.28 0.95
N TYR A 354 -8.49 -5.23 -0.08
CA TYR A 354 -8.91 -4.99 -1.46
C TYR A 354 -9.95 -6.02 -1.92
N HIS A 355 -9.66 -7.31 -1.75
CA HIS A 355 -10.57 -8.38 -2.15
C HIS A 355 -11.82 -8.42 -1.27
N TYR A 356 -11.69 -8.18 0.03
CA TYR A 356 -12.82 -8.14 0.95
C TYR A 356 -13.81 -7.04 0.54
N ILE A 357 -13.33 -5.80 0.38
CA ILE A 357 -14.15 -4.65 -0.04
C ILE A 357 -14.77 -4.90 -1.42
N SER A 358 -13.99 -5.43 -2.37
CA SER A 358 -14.46 -5.70 -3.73
C SER A 358 -15.55 -6.78 -3.82
N HIS A 359 -15.59 -7.72 -2.87
CA HIS A 359 -16.58 -8.79 -2.83
C HIS A 359 -17.73 -8.51 -1.86
N HIS A 360 -17.65 -7.42 -1.09
CA HIS A 360 -18.64 -7.05 -0.10
C HIS A 360 -19.97 -6.63 -0.76
N PRO A 361 -21.14 -7.11 -0.29
CA PRO A 361 -22.42 -6.84 -0.94
C PRO A 361 -22.91 -5.39 -0.79
N GLY A 362 -22.32 -4.63 0.13
CA GLY A 362 -22.72 -3.24 0.43
C GLY A 362 -22.42 -2.20 -0.64
N GLY A 363 -21.85 -2.59 -1.80
CA GLY A 363 -21.63 -1.69 -2.93
C GLY A 363 -20.57 -0.61 -2.69
N PHE A 364 -19.57 -0.89 -1.85
CA PHE A 364 -18.51 0.06 -1.53
C PHE A 364 -17.62 0.35 -2.73
N VAL A 365 -17.07 1.56 -2.78
CA VAL A 365 -16.11 1.96 -3.80
C VAL A 365 -14.86 1.08 -3.68
N ARG A 366 -14.48 0.44 -4.79
CA ARG A 366 -13.29 -0.39 -4.85
C ARG A 366 -12.04 0.45 -4.53
N PRO A 367 -11.21 0.06 -3.55
CA PRO A 367 -10.04 0.83 -3.17
C PRO A 367 -8.89 0.57 -4.14
N THR A 368 -7.93 1.49 -4.15
CA THR A 368 -6.58 1.27 -4.68
C THR A 368 -5.83 0.29 -3.76
N SER A 369 -4.79 -0.40 -4.24
CA SER A 369 -4.10 -1.41 -3.43
C SER A 369 -2.59 -1.43 -3.63
N HIS A 370 -1.86 -1.63 -2.52
CA HIS A 370 -0.43 -1.93 -2.56
C HIS A 370 -0.13 -3.43 -2.67
N SER A 371 -1.16 -4.29 -2.63
CA SER A 371 -1.10 -5.75 -2.87
C SER A 371 -0.24 -6.58 -1.92
N ILE A 372 0.28 -5.98 -0.83
CA ILE A 372 1.02 -6.71 0.21
C ILE A 372 0.05 -7.63 0.95
N ARG A 373 0.53 -8.83 1.21
CA ARG A 373 -0.23 -9.96 1.76
C ARG A 373 0.10 -10.11 3.24
N TYR A 374 -0.58 -9.33 4.09
CA TYR A 374 -0.35 -9.41 5.53
C TYR A 374 -0.91 -10.70 6.13
N MET A 375 -0.05 -11.53 6.70
CA MET A 375 -0.47 -12.68 7.51
C MET A 375 -1.23 -12.23 8.77
N ASN A 376 -0.86 -11.07 9.33
CA ASN A 376 -1.53 -10.45 10.48
C ASN A 376 -2.88 -9.80 10.13
N TRP A 377 -3.49 -10.14 9.00
CA TRP A 377 -4.86 -9.73 8.69
C TRP A 377 -5.87 -10.72 9.26
N ARG A 378 -7.03 -10.23 9.73
CA ARG A 378 -8.21 -11.04 10.04
C ARG A 378 -9.49 -10.39 9.50
N PRO A 379 -10.57 -11.17 9.29
CA PRO A 379 -11.86 -10.57 8.95
C PRO A 379 -12.35 -9.64 10.07
N PRO A 380 -13.16 -8.61 9.71
CA PRO A 380 -13.74 -7.70 10.69
C PRO A 380 -14.63 -8.43 11.70
N ASP A 381 -14.80 -7.86 12.89
CA ASP A 381 -15.71 -8.42 13.88
C ASP A 381 -17.17 -8.18 13.47
N LEU A 382 -18.05 -9.12 13.82
CA LEU A 382 -19.48 -8.93 13.64
C LEU A 382 -19.97 -7.80 14.56
N ILE A 383 -20.65 -6.81 13.98
CA ILE A 383 -21.30 -5.72 14.69
C ILE A 383 -22.44 -6.26 15.55
N ASN A 384 -23.23 -7.20 15.03
CA ASN A 384 -24.27 -7.91 15.76
C ASN A 384 -24.06 -9.43 15.70
N ASN A 385 -23.40 -9.97 16.73
CA ASN A 385 -23.17 -11.41 16.86
C ASN A 385 -24.45 -12.27 16.91
N ALA A 386 -25.63 -11.70 17.18
CA ALA A 386 -26.89 -12.43 17.13
C ALA A 386 -27.47 -12.50 15.70
N ASP A 387 -27.04 -11.62 14.80
CA ASP A 387 -27.55 -11.57 13.44
C ASP A 387 -27.00 -12.71 12.58
N SER A 388 -27.88 -13.62 12.18
CA SER A 388 -27.53 -14.74 11.31
C SER A 388 -27.24 -14.30 9.87
N LYS A 389 -27.85 -13.21 9.40
CA LYS A 389 -27.59 -12.67 8.05
C LYS A 389 -26.18 -12.09 7.97
N GLU A 390 -25.75 -11.36 8.98
CA GLU A 390 -24.38 -10.81 9.07
C GLU A 390 -23.33 -11.94 9.05
N LYS A 391 -23.56 -13.01 9.81
CA LYS A 391 -22.70 -14.20 9.80
C LYS A 391 -22.59 -14.85 8.43
N ILE A 392 -23.73 -15.03 7.75
CA ILE A 392 -23.79 -15.64 6.42
C ILE A 392 -23.06 -14.75 5.41
N GLN A 393 -23.32 -13.44 5.43
CA GLN A 393 -22.65 -12.47 4.58
C GLN A 393 -21.13 -12.51 4.76
N GLN A 394 -20.64 -12.39 6.00
CA GLN A 394 -19.20 -12.40 6.26
C GLN A 394 -18.57 -13.70 5.78
N ARG A 395 -19.22 -14.85 6.04
CA ARG A 395 -18.76 -16.16 5.56
C ARG A 395 -18.66 -16.19 4.03
N ASP A 396 -19.65 -15.65 3.33
CA ASP A 396 -19.73 -15.71 1.87
C ASP A 396 -18.69 -14.77 1.22
N VAL A 397 -18.49 -13.57 1.77
CA VAL A 397 -17.39 -12.68 1.36
C VAL A 397 -16.04 -13.34 1.60
N LEU A 398 -15.84 -13.93 2.79
CA LEU A 398 -14.58 -14.59 3.13
C LEU A 398 -14.30 -15.80 2.23
N ASN A 399 -15.32 -16.60 1.86
CA ASN A 399 -15.14 -17.68 0.90
C ASN A 399 -14.67 -17.18 -0.48
N LYS A 400 -15.15 -16.01 -0.95
CA LYS A 400 -14.67 -15.39 -2.19
C LYS A 400 -13.22 -14.94 -2.08
N VAL A 401 -12.84 -14.32 -0.97
CA VAL A 401 -11.44 -13.95 -0.68
C VAL A 401 -10.55 -15.20 -0.63
N ILE A 402 -10.99 -16.29 0.02
CA ILE A 402 -10.27 -17.58 0.07
C ILE A 402 -10.07 -18.14 -1.33
N ALA A 403 -11.11 -18.12 -2.18
CA ALA A 403 -10.99 -18.58 -3.56
C ALA A 403 -9.93 -17.79 -4.34
N GLN A 404 -9.87 -16.46 -4.14
CA GLN A 404 -8.87 -15.61 -4.77
C GLN A 404 -7.44 -15.89 -4.27
N ILE A 405 -7.25 -16.03 -2.94
CA ILE A 405 -5.96 -16.43 -2.36
C ILE A 405 -5.49 -17.74 -2.98
N ARG A 406 -6.35 -18.77 -3.01
CA ARG A 406 -6.01 -20.09 -3.58
C ARG A 406 -5.59 -19.99 -5.04
N LEU A 407 -6.34 -19.25 -5.83
CA LEU A 407 -6.05 -19.04 -7.25
C LEU A 407 -4.67 -18.40 -7.44
N ASP A 408 -4.35 -17.36 -6.67
CA ASP A 408 -3.07 -16.67 -6.77
C ASP A 408 -1.91 -17.52 -6.23
N THR A 409 -2.14 -18.32 -5.18
CA THR A 409 -1.14 -19.30 -4.68
C THR A 409 -0.81 -20.34 -5.74
N LEU A 410 -1.82 -20.93 -6.37
CA LEU A 410 -1.63 -21.95 -7.40
C LEU A 410 -0.89 -21.36 -8.62
N ARG A 411 -1.29 -20.17 -9.10
CA ARG A 411 -0.59 -19.47 -10.19
C ARG A 411 0.87 -19.19 -9.87
N HIS A 412 1.17 -18.81 -8.63
CA HIS A 412 2.55 -18.55 -8.23
C HIS A 412 3.39 -19.84 -8.21
N ILE A 413 2.83 -20.94 -7.67
CA ILE A 413 3.47 -22.26 -7.67
C ILE A 413 3.74 -22.73 -9.11
N GLU A 414 2.76 -22.62 -10.00
CA GLU A 414 2.86 -23.02 -11.40
C GLU A 414 3.97 -22.26 -12.15
N ARG A 415 4.12 -20.97 -11.87
CA ARG A 415 5.18 -20.14 -12.46
C ARG A 415 6.58 -20.42 -11.89
N GLN A 416 6.67 -21.19 -10.79
CA GLN A 416 7.91 -21.52 -10.07
C GLN A 416 8.80 -20.29 -9.81
N ARG A 417 8.17 -19.15 -9.49
CA ARG A 417 8.88 -17.91 -9.19
C ARG A 417 9.40 -17.91 -7.76
N GLY A 418 10.54 -17.26 -7.55
CA GLY A 418 11.00 -16.92 -6.21
C GLY A 418 10.18 -15.77 -5.60
N PRO A 419 10.43 -15.45 -4.33
CA PRO A 419 9.77 -14.33 -3.67
C PRO A 419 10.00 -13.01 -4.41
N SER A 420 8.94 -12.21 -4.54
CA SER A 420 9.07 -10.86 -5.09
C SER A 420 9.92 -9.98 -4.17
N MET A 421 10.73 -9.11 -4.77
CA MET A 421 11.47 -8.08 -4.04
C MET A 421 10.56 -7.28 -3.11
N TRP A 422 11.11 -6.90 -1.95
CA TRP A 422 10.44 -6.02 -1.02
C TRP A 422 10.18 -4.64 -1.64
N ARG A 423 8.97 -4.13 -1.43
CA ARG A 423 8.57 -2.79 -1.85
C ARG A 423 7.78 -2.12 -0.72
N PRO A 424 7.89 -0.78 -0.57
CA PRO A 424 7.11 -0.05 0.43
C PRO A 424 5.60 -0.27 0.28
N ASP A 425 4.84 -0.20 1.38
CA ASP A 425 3.37 -0.26 1.37
C ASP A 425 2.70 1.06 0.97
N SER A 426 3.48 2.15 0.98
CA SER A 426 3.02 3.52 0.79
C SER A 426 3.26 4.01 -0.65
N THR A 427 2.46 4.99 -1.08
CA THR A 427 2.66 5.67 -2.37
C THR A 427 3.73 6.75 -2.26
N THR A 428 4.57 6.86 -3.29
CA THR A 428 5.66 7.85 -3.33
C THR A 428 5.15 9.26 -3.58
N GLY A 429 3.95 9.42 -4.16
CA GLY A 429 3.44 10.74 -4.55
C GLY A 429 4.33 11.52 -5.52
N ILE A 430 5.16 10.77 -6.26
CA ILE A 430 6.02 11.25 -7.35
C ILE A 430 5.53 10.49 -8.57
N THR A 431 4.94 11.20 -9.52
CA THR A 431 4.56 10.68 -10.83
C THR A 431 5.81 10.39 -11.67
N CYS A 432 5.79 9.30 -12.43
CA CYS A 432 6.59 9.24 -13.65
C CYS A 432 5.81 10.04 -14.68
N SER A 433 6.19 11.28 -14.95
CA SER A 433 5.53 12.07 -16.00
C SER A 433 5.59 11.31 -17.33
N GLU A 434 4.49 11.40 -18.05
CA GLU A 434 4.07 10.61 -19.21
C GLU A 434 5.17 10.35 -20.25
N THR A 435 5.12 9.13 -20.80
CA THR A 435 5.67 8.82 -22.12
C THR A 435 5.32 9.95 -23.09
N TYR A 436 6.36 10.57 -23.64
CA TYR A 436 6.28 11.56 -24.69
C TYR A 436 5.53 10.94 -25.88
N ASN A 437 4.22 11.18 -25.99
CA ASN A 437 3.52 10.97 -27.25
C ASN A 437 4.05 12.03 -28.20
N GLY A 438 4.85 11.60 -29.17
CA GLY A 438 5.36 12.44 -30.24
C GLY A 438 4.22 13.17 -30.98
N PRO A 439 4.56 14.25 -31.70
CA PRO A 439 3.55 15.12 -32.28
C PRO A 439 2.66 14.35 -33.23
N VAL A 440 1.36 14.31 -32.90
CA VAL A 440 0.30 13.92 -33.83
C VAL A 440 0.28 14.98 -34.92
N ASN A 441 0.87 14.65 -36.06
CA ASN A 441 0.72 15.45 -37.27
C ASN A 441 -0.76 15.49 -37.62
N LYS A 442 -1.36 16.66 -37.43
CA LYS A 442 -2.60 17.04 -38.09
C LYS A 442 -2.30 17.16 -39.59
N THR A 443 -2.83 16.25 -40.38
CA THR A 443 -3.15 16.52 -41.79
C THR A 443 -4.59 16.13 -42.00
N ASP A 444 -5.46 17.14 -42.04
CA ASP A 444 -6.71 17.09 -42.77
C ASP A 444 -6.40 16.85 -44.25
N THR A 445 -7.03 15.85 -44.87
CA THR A 445 -7.83 16.01 -46.10
C THR A 445 -8.43 14.67 -46.59
N SER A 446 -9.76 14.64 -46.59
CA SER A 446 -10.71 14.08 -47.58
C SER A 446 -10.32 12.93 -48.53
N GLN A 447 -11.23 11.94 -48.58
CA GLN A 447 -11.79 11.23 -49.76
C GLN A 447 -10.83 10.53 -50.74
N PHE A 448 -11.02 9.22 -50.96
CA PHE A 448 -11.49 8.64 -52.23
C PHE A 448 -11.52 7.09 -52.16
N ASP A 449 -12.47 6.53 -52.90
CA ASP A 449 -12.88 5.13 -53.00
C ASP A 449 -11.89 4.17 -53.70
N ASN A 450 -12.18 2.87 -53.50
CA ASN A 450 -12.11 1.76 -54.47
C ASN A 450 -10.79 1.04 -54.80
N MET A 451 -10.81 -0.27 -54.45
CA MET A 451 -10.82 -1.42 -55.36
C MET A 451 -9.49 -2.04 -55.86
N ASP A 452 -9.44 -3.37 -55.66
CA ASP A 452 -8.85 -4.41 -56.52
C ASP A 452 -7.35 -4.82 -56.47
N THR A 453 -7.14 -5.99 -55.86
CA THR A 453 -6.60 -7.24 -56.45
C THR A 453 -5.10 -7.46 -56.74
N LEU A 454 -4.71 -8.71 -56.38
CA LEU A 454 -3.82 -9.69 -57.06
C LEU A 454 -2.36 -9.90 -56.59
N ASN A 455 -2.13 -11.16 -56.23
CA ASN A 455 -1.00 -12.06 -56.56
C ASN A 455 0.19 -12.27 -55.59
N HIS A 456 0.18 -13.49 -55.02
CA HIS A 456 1.30 -14.40 -54.66
C HIS A 456 2.33 -14.63 -55.81
N PRO A 457 3.44 -15.43 -55.70
CA PRO A 457 3.88 -16.38 -54.63
C PRO A 457 5.40 -16.49 -54.30
N LYS A 458 5.70 -17.26 -53.22
CA LYS A 458 6.76 -18.29 -52.98
C LYS A 458 8.27 -18.02 -53.28
N SER A 459 9.12 -18.32 -52.29
CA SER A 459 10.12 -19.42 -52.33
C SER A 459 10.89 -19.58 -50.99
N GLY A 460 11.12 -20.82 -50.55
CA GLY A 460 11.72 -21.18 -49.26
C GLY A 460 13.27 -21.28 -49.25
N PRO A 461 13.85 -22.29 -48.56
CA PRO A 461 14.75 -22.06 -47.41
C PRO A 461 16.20 -22.49 -47.66
N ALA A 462 17.13 -22.08 -46.78
CA ALA A 462 18.47 -22.67 -46.70
C ALA A 462 19.00 -22.74 -45.26
N THR A 463 19.24 -23.99 -44.86
CA THR A 463 19.95 -24.46 -43.66
C THR A 463 21.45 -24.41 -43.90
N THR A 464 22.26 -24.03 -42.89
CA THR A 464 23.61 -24.59 -42.74
C THR A 464 24.12 -24.52 -41.29
N HIS A 465 24.63 -25.66 -40.83
CA HIS A 465 25.36 -25.90 -39.58
C HIS A 465 26.63 -25.05 -39.45
N ILE A 466 27.15 -24.86 -38.22
CA ILE A 466 28.55 -25.15 -37.84
C ILE A 466 28.76 -25.06 -36.31
N SER A 467 29.26 -26.18 -35.79
CA SER A 467 30.25 -26.45 -34.73
C SER A 467 30.22 -25.76 -33.35
N ALA A 468 30.28 -26.65 -32.36
CA ALA A 468 30.66 -26.45 -30.97
C ALA A 468 32.10 -25.91 -30.78
N ARG A 469 32.27 -25.15 -29.69
CA ARG A 469 33.54 -25.00 -28.97
C ARG A 469 33.26 -24.99 -27.47
N SER A 470 33.99 -25.84 -26.77
CA SER A 470 33.92 -26.16 -25.35
C SER A 470 34.87 -25.30 -24.49
N SER A 471 34.46 -25.15 -23.21
CA SER A 471 35.24 -24.91 -21.97
C SER A 471 35.32 -23.47 -21.42
N PRO A 472 35.48 -23.24 -20.08
CA PRO A 472 35.53 -24.19 -18.96
C PRO A 472 34.56 -23.90 -17.77
N ARG A 473 34.41 -24.92 -16.92
CA ARG A 473 33.85 -24.84 -15.55
C ARG A 473 34.62 -23.84 -14.69
N LEU A 474 33.90 -22.93 -14.04
CA LEU A 474 34.35 -22.22 -12.85
C LEU A 474 33.41 -22.57 -11.69
N SER A 475 34.00 -23.08 -10.62
CA SER A 475 33.37 -23.38 -9.34
C SER A 475 32.82 -22.10 -8.71
N VAL A 476 31.50 -22.01 -8.53
CA VAL A 476 30.85 -20.93 -7.79
C VAL A 476 30.77 -21.33 -6.33
N SER A 477 31.51 -20.58 -5.51
CA SER A 477 31.44 -20.60 -4.05
C SER A 477 30.12 -19.97 -3.61
N ASP A 478 29.44 -20.65 -2.71
CA ASP A 478 28.16 -20.29 -2.12
C ASP A 478 28.26 -18.97 -1.32
N LYS A 479 27.63 -17.90 -1.83
CA LYS A 479 27.44 -16.61 -1.15
C LYS A 479 25.99 -16.11 -1.24
N GLY A 480 25.03 -16.99 -1.47
CA GLY A 480 23.61 -16.64 -1.61
C GLY A 480 22.85 -16.42 -0.30
N GLY A 481 23.52 -16.54 0.87
CA GLY A 481 22.88 -16.49 2.19
C GLY A 481 22.72 -15.10 2.80
N GLU A 482 23.60 -14.14 2.49
CA GLU A 482 23.62 -12.83 3.15
C GLU A 482 22.64 -11.81 2.53
N GLU A 483 22.42 -11.83 1.21
CA GLU A 483 21.47 -10.91 0.54
C GLU A 483 20.00 -11.14 0.93
N LEU A 484 19.63 -12.37 1.28
CA LEU A 484 18.28 -12.68 1.74
C LEU A 484 18.03 -12.19 3.18
N ALA A 485 19.08 -12.13 4.01
CA ALA A 485 19.00 -11.65 5.39
C ALA A 485 18.69 -10.15 5.44
N ASP A 486 19.33 -9.34 4.60
CA ASP A 486 19.09 -7.88 4.54
C ASP A 486 17.67 -7.52 4.07
N GLN A 487 17.08 -8.32 3.18
CA GLN A 487 15.69 -8.14 2.72
C GLN A 487 14.66 -8.58 3.77
N ILE A 488 15.01 -9.59 4.58
CA ILE A 488 14.21 -10.04 5.72
C ILE A 488 14.26 -8.98 6.83
N ILE A 489 15.42 -8.39 7.12
CA ILE A 489 15.59 -7.31 8.10
C ILE A 489 14.73 -6.09 7.73
N CYS A 490 14.69 -5.67 6.46
CA CYS A 490 13.86 -4.52 6.06
C CYS A 490 12.34 -4.81 6.13
N SER A 491 11.94 -6.07 5.92
CA SER A 491 10.54 -6.51 6.09
C SER A 491 10.15 -6.70 7.56
N GLN A 492 11.13 -7.05 8.40
CA GLN A 492 11.01 -7.18 9.85
C GLN A 492 11.00 -5.81 10.52
N GLU A 493 11.84 -4.85 10.13
CA GLU A 493 11.85 -3.48 10.66
C GLU A 493 10.48 -2.76 10.48
N GLU A 494 9.66 -3.15 9.51
CA GLU A 494 8.28 -2.63 9.37
C GLU A 494 7.21 -3.42 10.13
N GLN A 495 7.53 -4.63 10.60
CA GLN A 495 6.67 -5.48 11.42
C GLN A 495 7.06 -5.53 12.91
N GLU A 496 8.30 -5.15 13.25
CA GLU A 496 8.93 -5.30 14.56
C GLU A 496 9.02 -4.01 15.37
N ASP A 497 8.67 -2.84 14.81
CA ASP A 497 8.63 -1.56 15.57
C ASP A 497 7.39 -1.45 16.50
N SER A 498 6.96 -2.58 17.05
CA SER A 498 5.95 -2.69 18.09
C SER A 498 6.60 -3.20 19.37
N GLY A 499 7.44 -2.38 20.01
CA GLY A 499 8.01 -2.73 21.31
C GLY A 499 9.06 -1.75 21.79
N GLU A 500 8.72 -1.05 22.87
CA GLU A 500 9.62 -0.41 23.83
C GLU A 500 10.13 1.00 23.48
N ASP A 501 9.40 2.00 24.00
CA ASP A 501 9.96 3.07 24.84
C ASP A 501 8.80 3.83 25.49
N SER A 502 8.27 3.23 26.57
CA SER A 502 7.45 3.94 27.55
C SER A 502 8.31 4.23 28.76
N GLU A 503 9.03 5.36 28.75
CA GLU A 503 9.52 5.95 29.98
C GLU A 503 8.38 6.74 30.63
N SER A 504 7.97 6.23 31.78
CA SER A 504 7.04 6.83 32.72
C SER A 504 7.75 7.93 33.51
N GLU A 505 7.24 9.16 33.45
CA GLU A 505 7.44 10.15 34.51
C GLU A 505 6.11 10.42 35.20
N GLY A 506 6.14 10.49 36.53
CA GLY A 506 5.05 11.07 37.32
C GLY A 506 4.62 10.24 38.54
N GLY A 507 5.56 9.92 39.43
CA GLY A 507 5.21 9.59 40.80
C GLY A 507 4.63 10.83 41.50
N VAL A 508 3.46 10.68 42.13
CA VAL A 508 2.93 11.65 43.09
C VAL A 508 2.82 10.94 44.43
N LEU A 509 3.62 11.41 45.38
CA LEU A 509 3.61 11.01 46.77
C LEU A 509 2.35 11.52 47.45
N LEU A 510 1.73 10.65 48.26
CA LEU A 510 0.70 11.00 49.23
C LEU A 510 1.26 11.87 50.35
N THR A 511 0.60 12.99 50.62
CA THR A 511 0.31 13.50 51.97
C THR A 511 -1.01 14.23 51.95
#